data_AF-A0A6G0V500-F1
#
_entry.id   AF-A0A6G0V500-F1
#
_cell.length_a   1.000
_cell.length_b   1.000
_cell.length_c   1.000
_cell.angle_alpha   90.00
_cell.angle_beta   90.00
_cell.angle_gamma   90.00
#
_symmetry.space_group_name_H-M   'P 1'
#
loop_
_entity.id
_entity.type
_entity.pdbx_description
1 polymer ?
#
loop_
_entity_poly.entity_id
_entity_poly.type
_entity_poly.pdbx_seq_one_letter_code
_entity_poly.pdbx_strand_id
1 'polypeptide(L)'
;MNPLQAPEFVDAAKKQVNADLKQFFGLVVALEIVKMVLDSTDPNLNRFLHQLQAESQRQKFAEQVHTLTNRCWDVCFTDYRPPSKLDSKTQTCLSNCVNRMVDASNFMVEHLQKMDKNFS
;
A
#
# COMPACT_ATOMS: atom_id res chain seq x y z
N MET A 1 24.04 46.51 -24.35
CA MET A 1 23.49 45.66 -23.27
C MET A 1 23.76 46.38 -21.95
N ASN A 2 22.73 46.62 -21.14
CA ASN A 2 22.78 47.56 -20.02
C ASN A 2 23.65 47.02 -18.86
N PRO A 3 24.55 47.81 -18.26
CA PRO A 3 25.42 47.38 -17.16
C PRO A 3 24.71 47.20 -15.80
N LEU A 4 23.37 47.30 -15.76
CA LEU A 4 22.55 47.23 -14.54
C LEU A 4 22.05 45.82 -14.18
N GLN A 5 22.44 44.76 -14.90
CA GLN A 5 21.97 43.37 -14.70
C GLN A 5 22.97 42.42 -14.03
N ALA A 6 24.14 42.89 -13.63
CA ALA A 6 25.16 42.09 -12.95
C ALA A 6 24.74 41.51 -11.57
N PRO A 7 24.06 42.25 -10.66
CA PRO A 7 23.72 41.70 -9.35
C PRO A 7 22.65 40.59 -9.45
N GLU A 8 21.71 40.72 -10.37
CA GLU A 8 20.62 39.76 -10.55
C GLU A 8 21.12 38.39 -11.03
N PHE A 9 22.15 38.36 -11.87
CA PHE A 9 22.77 37.12 -12.36
C PHE A 9 23.54 36.38 -11.26
N VAL A 10 24.24 37.11 -10.39
CA VAL A 10 25.01 36.53 -9.27
C VAL A 10 24.06 35.98 -8.20
N ASP A 11 22.98 36.68 -7.90
CA ASP A 11 21.97 36.22 -6.95
C ASP A 11 21.19 35.02 -7.48
N ALA A 12 20.88 35.00 -8.79
CA ALA A 12 20.29 33.84 -9.46
C ALA A 12 21.22 32.62 -9.40
N ALA A 13 22.52 32.81 -9.68
CA ALA A 13 23.52 31.74 -9.58
C ALA A 13 23.68 31.23 -8.14
N LYS A 14 23.71 32.13 -7.16
CA LYS A 14 23.80 31.78 -5.73
C LYS A 14 22.55 31.03 -5.26
N LYS A 15 21.37 31.42 -5.73
CA LYS A 15 20.11 30.72 -5.48
C LYS A 15 20.11 29.32 -6.09
N GLN A 16 20.61 29.19 -7.32
CA GLN A 16 20.74 27.90 -8.01
C GLN A 16 21.71 26.97 -7.27
N VAL A 17 22.92 27.45 -6.93
CA VAL A 17 23.91 26.68 -6.16
C VAL A 17 23.35 26.25 -4.79
N ASN A 18 22.61 27.12 -4.10
CA ASN A 18 21.98 26.75 -2.82
C ASN A 18 20.84 25.74 -2.99
N ALA A 19 20.07 25.81 -4.07
CA ALA A 19 19.03 24.84 -4.38
C ALA A 19 19.63 23.48 -4.73
N ASP A 20 20.69 23.46 -5.54
CA ASP A 20 21.42 22.24 -5.90
C ASP A 20 22.13 21.64 -4.69
N LEU A 21 22.70 22.48 -3.82
CA LEU A 21 23.28 22.05 -2.55
C LEU A 21 22.19 21.43 -1.64
N LYS A 22 21.01 22.06 -1.52
CA LYS A 22 19.88 21.49 -0.77
C LYS A 22 19.38 20.18 -1.35
N GLN A 23 19.31 20.08 -2.68
CA GLN A 23 18.91 18.85 -3.37
C GLN A 23 19.93 17.74 -3.15
N PHE A 24 21.22 18.05 -3.24
CA PHE A 24 22.31 17.12 -3.01
C PHE A 24 22.37 16.66 -1.55
N PHE A 25 22.28 17.58 -0.59
CA PHE A 25 22.15 17.24 0.82
C PHE A 25 20.90 16.40 1.10
N GLY A 26 19.76 16.73 0.49
CA GLY A 26 18.52 15.95 0.61
C GLY A 26 18.67 14.54 0.05
N LEU A 27 19.34 14.39 -1.10
CA LEU A 27 19.61 13.08 -1.70
C LEU A 27 20.60 12.27 -0.86
N VAL A 28 21.65 12.89 -0.31
CA VAL A 28 22.62 12.25 0.58
C VAL A 28 21.94 11.82 1.88
N VAL A 29 21.13 12.66 2.50
CA VAL A 29 20.34 12.31 3.69
C VAL A 29 19.36 11.19 3.38
N ALA A 30 18.66 11.24 2.24
CA ALA A 30 17.77 10.15 1.82
C ALA A 30 18.54 8.84 1.61
N LEU A 31 19.73 8.90 1.00
CA LEU A 31 20.59 7.74 0.77
C LEU A 31 21.16 7.21 2.10
N GLU A 32 21.52 8.08 3.05
CA GLU A 32 21.95 7.71 4.40
C GLU A 32 20.81 7.10 5.22
N ILE A 33 19.58 7.62 5.11
CA ILE A 33 18.39 7.03 5.72
C ILE A 33 18.13 5.64 5.12
N VAL A 34 18.20 5.50 3.79
CA VAL A 34 18.06 4.20 3.12
C VAL A 34 19.17 3.25 3.55
N LYS A 35 20.42 3.70 3.64
CA LYS A 35 21.55 2.90 4.12
C LYS A 35 21.36 2.49 5.59
N MET A 36 20.85 3.37 6.44
CA MET A 36 20.53 3.08 7.84
C MET A 36 19.42 2.02 7.97
N VAL A 37 18.43 2.03 7.08
CA VAL A 37 17.36 1.01 7.01
C VAL A 37 17.89 -0.32 6.46
N LEU A 38 18.85 -0.29 5.53
CA LEU A 38 19.43 -1.50 4.93
C LEU A 38 20.53 -2.16 5.79
N ASP A 39 21.24 -1.38 6.61
CA ASP A 39 22.38 -1.83 7.43
C ASP A 39 21.98 -2.15 8.89
N SER A 40 20.69 -2.15 9.22
CA SER A 40 20.23 -2.37 10.59
C SER A 40 20.39 -3.83 11.00
N THR A 41 21.56 -4.16 11.55
CA THR A 41 21.82 -5.39 12.32
C THR A 41 21.37 -5.24 13.78
N ASP A 42 20.48 -4.27 14.06
CA ASP A 42 19.94 -4.04 15.40
C ASP A 42 18.80 -5.03 15.67
N PRO A 43 18.95 -5.97 16.62
CA PRO A 43 17.92 -6.96 16.93
C PRO A 43 16.59 -6.33 17.38
N ASN A 44 16.59 -5.08 17.85
CA ASN A 44 15.36 -4.36 18.19
C ASN A 44 14.61 -3.87 16.96
N LEU A 45 15.33 -3.33 15.96
CA LEU A 45 14.71 -2.89 14.71
C LEU A 45 14.19 -4.09 13.92
N ASN A 46 14.93 -5.19 13.84
CA ASN A 46 14.43 -6.40 13.18
C ASN A 46 13.17 -6.96 13.88
N ARG A 47 13.12 -6.95 15.23
CA ARG A 47 11.91 -7.31 15.98
C ARG A 47 10.73 -6.38 15.68
N PHE A 48 10.98 -5.08 15.60
CA PHE A 48 9.95 -4.11 15.24
C PHE A 48 9.42 -4.34 13.81
N LEU A 49 10.29 -4.59 12.84
CA LEU A 49 9.89 -4.92 11.46
C LEU A 49 9.04 -6.21 11.40
N HIS A 50 9.43 -7.25 12.13
CA HIS A 50 8.63 -8.47 12.25
C HIS A 50 7.25 -8.22 12.89
N GLN A 51 7.19 -7.38 13.92
CA GLN A 51 5.91 -7.00 14.55
C GLN A 51 5.04 -6.20 13.58
N LEU A 52 5.60 -5.23 12.87
CA LEU A 52 4.88 -4.46 11.85
C LEU A 52 4.35 -5.34 10.73
N GLN A 53 5.11 -6.33 10.28
CA GLN A 53 4.64 -7.30 9.30
C GLN A 53 3.45 -8.10 9.84
N ALA A 54 3.53 -8.61 11.07
CA ALA A 54 2.44 -9.36 11.69
C ALA A 54 1.17 -8.50 11.82
N GLU A 55 1.29 -7.26 12.28
CA GLU A 55 0.17 -6.31 12.37
C GLU A 55 -0.39 -5.96 11.00
N SER A 56 0.47 -5.74 10.00
CA SER A 56 0.04 -5.47 8.62
C SER A 56 -0.78 -6.63 8.04
N GLN A 57 -0.36 -7.89 8.28
CA GLN A 57 -1.14 -9.05 7.85
C GLN A 57 -2.50 -9.13 8.56
N ARG A 58 -2.55 -8.83 9.86
CA ARG A 58 -3.80 -8.77 10.63
C ARG A 58 -4.76 -7.70 10.10
N GLN A 59 -4.24 -6.50 9.83
CA GLN A 59 -5.02 -5.40 9.26
C GLN A 59 -5.59 -5.76 7.89
N LYS A 60 -4.76 -6.32 7.00
CA LYS A 60 -5.21 -6.80 5.68
C LYS A 60 -6.29 -7.88 5.81
N PHE A 61 -6.11 -8.84 6.72
CA PHE A 61 -7.13 -9.87 6.96
C PHE A 61 -8.46 -9.26 7.44
N ALA A 62 -8.40 -8.33 8.39
CA ALA A 62 -9.59 -7.64 8.88
C ALA A 62 -10.30 -6.87 7.75
N GLU A 63 -9.55 -6.16 6.91
CA GLU A 63 -10.08 -5.47 5.74
C GLU A 63 -10.76 -6.43 4.74
N GLN A 64 -10.15 -7.59 4.49
CA GLN A 64 -10.76 -8.63 3.64
C GLN A 64 -12.06 -9.18 4.25
N VAL A 65 -12.08 -9.41 5.56
CA VAL A 65 -13.30 -9.82 6.27
C VAL A 65 -14.40 -8.77 6.13
N HIS A 66 -14.09 -7.48 6.33
CA HIS A 66 -15.06 -6.40 6.15
C HIS A 66 -15.58 -6.32 4.71
N THR A 67 -14.67 -6.43 3.73
CA THR A 67 -15.02 -6.38 2.31
C THR A 67 -15.96 -7.53 1.92
N LEU A 68 -15.60 -8.77 2.29
CA LEU A 68 -16.42 -9.95 2.04
C LEU A 68 -17.76 -9.87 2.76
N THR A 69 -17.77 -9.38 4.01
CA THR A 69 -19.00 -9.21 4.79
C THR A 69 -19.95 -8.25 4.09
N ASN A 70 -19.49 -7.05 3.73
CA ASN A 70 -20.33 -6.05 3.06
C ASN A 70 -20.85 -6.59 1.72
N ARG A 71 -19.97 -7.19 0.92
CA ARG A 71 -20.34 -7.66 -0.41
C ARG A 71 -21.31 -8.85 -0.36
N CYS A 72 -21.05 -9.82 0.51
CA CYS A 72 -21.93 -10.97 0.65
C CYS A 72 -23.23 -10.62 1.38
N TRP A 73 -23.23 -9.56 2.19
CA TRP A 73 -24.45 -8.98 2.72
C TRP A 73 -25.36 -8.51 1.60
N ASP A 74 -24.85 -7.66 0.70
CA ASP A 74 -25.62 -7.13 -0.45
C ASP A 74 -26.16 -8.24 -1.36
N VAL A 75 -25.40 -9.33 -1.52
CA VAL A 75 -25.77 -10.47 -2.39
C VAL A 75 -26.82 -11.37 -1.73
N CYS A 76 -26.66 -11.68 -0.45
CA CYS A 76 -27.47 -12.70 0.22
C CYS A 76 -28.69 -12.17 0.95
N PHE A 77 -28.69 -10.88 1.33
CA PHE A 77 -29.79 -10.24 2.03
C PHE A 77 -30.49 -9.24 1.11
N THR A 78 -31.33 -9.75 0.21
CA THR A 78 -32.14 -8.92 -0.72
C THR A 78 -33.20 -8.09 0.01
N ASP A 79 -33.69 -8.60 1.14
CA ASP A 79 -34.57 -7.88 2.04
C ASP A 79 -33.73 -7.26 3.18
N TYR A 80 -33.66 -5.93 3.27
CA TYR A 80 -32.84 -5.19 4.25
C TYR A 80 -33.25 -5.39 5.72
N ARG A 81 -34.17 -6.32 6.02
CA ARG A 81 -34.60 -6.63 7.38
C ARG A 81 -33.73 -7.77 7.93
N PRO A 82 -32.89 -7.50 8.96
CA PRO A 82 -32.09 -8.55 9.57
C PRO A 82 -33.01 -9.60 10.22
N PRO A 83 -32.92 -10.89 9.84
CA PRO A 83 -33.72 -11.91 10.48
C PRO A 83 -33.17 -12.18 11.89
N SER A 84 -34.06 -12.57 12.82
CA SER A 84 -33.67 -12.90 14.20
C SER A 84 -32.74 -14.13 14.29
N LYS A 85 -32.71 -14.94 13.22
CA LYS A 85 -31.78 -16.06 13.01
C LYS A 85 -31.47 -16.16 11.52
N LEU A 86 -30.24 -16.55 11.20
CA LEU A 86 -29.87 -16.95 9.85
C LEU A 86 -30.67 -18.20 9.46
N ASP A 87 -31.50 -18.11 8.43
CA ASP A 87 -32.17 -19.27 7.86
C ASP A 87 -31.20 -20.08 6.99
N SER A 88 -31.55 -21.34 6.72
CA SER A 88 -30.67 -22.26 5.99
C SER A 88 -30.31 -21.79 4.58
N LYS A 89 -31.20 -21.05 3.89
CA LYS A 89 -30.92 -20.54 2.55
C LYS A 89 -29.87 -19.42 2.63
N THR A 90 -30.02 -18.51 3.58
CA THR A 90 -29.05 -17.43 3.78
C THR A 90 -27.69 -17.95 4.22
N GLN A 91 -27.63 -18.95 5.12
CA GLN A 91 -26.37 -19.59 5.49
C GLN A 91 -25.67 -20.24 4.28
N THR A 92 -26.42 -20.94 3.44
CA THR A 92 -25.91 -21.55 2.21
C THR A 92 -25.43 -20.48 1.22
N CYS A 93 -26.19 -19.38 1.07
CA CYS A 93 -25.80 -18.25 0.24
C CYS A 93 -24.48 -17.63 0.71
N LEU A 94 -24.33 -17.35 2.01
CA LEU A 94 -23.12 -16.75 2.57
C LEU A 94 -21.89 -17.63 2.34
N SER A 95 -22.01 -18.95 2.56
CA SER A 95 -20.91 -19.89 2.30
C SER A 95 -20.50 -19.89 0.83
N ASN A 96 -21.48 -19.95 -0.08
CA ASN A 96 -21.21 -19.91 -1.52
C ASN A 96 -20.63 -18.56 -1.96
N CYS A 97 -21.17 -17.45 -1.45
CA CYS A 97 -20.71 -16.10 -1.79
C CYS A 97 -19.24 -15.91 -1.42
N VAL A 98 -18.87 -16.25 -0.18
CA VAL A 98 -17.48 -16.12 0.28
C VAL A 98 -16.55 -17.01 -0.55
N ASN A 99 -16.89 -18.28 -0.75
CA ASN A 99 -16.08 -19.19 -1.56
C ASN A 99 -15.86 -18.65 -2.98
N ARG A 100 -16.92 -18.19 -3.65
CA ARG A 100 -16.83 -17.64 -5.02
C ARG A 100 -15.99 -16.36 -5.11
N MET A 101 -16.06 -15.48 -4.10
CA MET A 101 -15.25 -14.26 -4.07
C MET A 101 -13.77 -14.56 -3.87
N VAL A 102 -13.45 -15.54 -3.00
CA VAL A 102 -12.08 -16.01 -2.80
C VAL A 102 -11.55 -16.68 -4.06
N ASP A 103 -12.34 -17.56 -4.69
CA ASP A 103 -11.96 -18.22 -5.95
C ASP A 103 -11.69 -17.21 -7.07
N ALA A 104 -12.54 -16.19 -7.21
CA ALA A 104 -12.37 -15.14 -8.21
C ALA A 104 -11.10 -14.31 -7.94
N SER A 105 -10.85 -13.95 -6.69
CA SER A 105 -9.63 -13.22 -6.30
C SER A 105 -8.36 -14.03 -6.61
N ASN A 106 -8.35 -15.31 -6.29
CA ASN A 106 -7.22 -16.20 -6.57
C ASN A 106 -7.00 -16.34 -8.08
N PHE A 107 -8.07 -16.56 -8.85
CA PHE A 107 -7.99 -16.63 -10.31
C PHE A 107 -7.38 -15.35 -10.91
N MET A 108 -7.79 -14.17 -10.42
CA MET A 108 -7.21 -12.90 -10.87
C MET A 108 -5.72 -12.81 -10.55
N VAL A 109 -5.31 -13.15 -9.32
CA VAL A 109 -3.89 -13.11 -8.91
C VAL A 109 -3.06 -14.07 -9.76
N GLU A 110 -3.51 -15.31 -9.96
CA GLU A 110 -2.82 -16.29 -10.80
C GLU A 110 -2.68 -15.81 -12.24
N HIS A 111 -3.73 -15.19 -12.78
CA HIS A 111 -3.71 -14.64 -14.13
C HIS A 111 -2.72 -13.48 -14.26
N LEU A 112 -2.71 -12.54 -13.31
CA LEU A 112 -1.78 -11.42 -13.27
C LEU A 112 -0.33 -11.91 -13.17
N GLN A 113 -0.05 -12.84 -12.25
CA GLN A 113 1.28 -13.44 -12.11
C GLN A 113 1.76 -14.15 -13.38
N LYS A 114 0.83 -14.80 -14.10
CA LYS A 114 1.14 -15.44 -15.38
C LYS A 114 1.46 -14.41 -16.45
N MET A 115 0.78 -13.26 -16.48
CA MET A 115 1.10 -12.17 -17.40
C MET A 115 2.46 -11.56 -17.09
N ASP A 116 2.77 -11.28 -15.83
CA ASP A 116 4.06 -10.69 -15.42
C ASP A 116 5.26 -11.55 -15.87
N LYS A 117 5.14 -12.88 -15.77
CA LYS A 117 6.16 -13.83 -16.22
C LYS A 117 6.38 -13.86 -17.74
N ASN A 118 5.41 -13.40 -18.54
CA ASN A 118 5.58 -13.33 -19.99
C ASN A 118 6.30 -12.05 -20.43
N PHE A 119 6.46 -11.07 -19.53
CA PHE A 119 7.13 -9.80 -19.78
C PHE A 119 8.56 -9.72 -19.19
N SER A 120 9.03 -10.76 -18.49
CA SER A 120 10.44 -10.95 -18.08
C SER A 120 11.12 -12.02 -18.93
#